data_AF-A0A7S1QRJ0-F1
#
_entry.id   AF-A0A7S1QRJ0-F1
#
_cell.length_a   1.000
_cell.length_b   1.000
_cell.length_c   1.000
_cell.angle_alpha   90.00
_cell.angle_beta   90.00
_cell.angle_gamma   90.00
#
_symmetry.space_group_name_H-M   'P 1'
#
loop_
_entity.id
_entity.type
_entity.pdbx_description
1 polymer ?
#
loop_
_entity_poly.entity_id
_entity_poly.type
_entity_poly.pdbx_seq_one_letter_code
_entity_poly.pdbx_strand_id
1 'polypeptide(L)'
;VAGMALALGAGGRVLMRDLRELPGGSAVRGYQVKPWVVLHSSFEEVLFLDSDNFALTDPSPLFDLPAFANAGAVFWPDTGSMATDSFMWGLIGKPPMAVMEVESGQLLVHRGRHWRALALANHFNSRGPGAYYIHLGGDKDLWQFSWR
;
A
#
# COMPACT_ATOMS: atom_id res chain seq x y z
N VAL A 1 -7.31 -16.63 2.34
CA VAL A 1 -6.75 -15.96 3.53
C VAL A 1 -7.73 -14.90 3.96
N ALA A 2 -8.38 -15.08 5.11
CA ALA A 2 -9.41 -14.17 5.61
C ALA A 2 -8.72 -12.87 6.06
N GLY A 3 -9.15 -11.73 5.52
CA GLY A 3 -8.53 -10.44 5.79
C GLY A 3 -8.87 -9.98 7.21
N MET A 4 -7.90 -10.17 8.10
CA MET A 4 -7.84 -9.47 9.36
C MET A 4 -6.94 -8.26 9.16
N ALA A 5 -7.48 -7.06 9.39
CA ALA A 5 -6.67 -5.87 9.58
C ALA A 5 -6.52 -5.65 11.08
N LEU A 6 -5.30 -5.78 11.60
CA LEU A 6 -4.97 -5.47 12.98
C LEU A 6 -4.58 -3.99 13.06
N ALA A 7 -5.25 -3.25 13.93
CA ALA A 7 -5.11 -1.81 14.06
C ALA A 7 -4.73 -1.47 15.51
N LEU A 8 -3.50 -1.02 15.75
CA LEU A 8 -3.07 -0.52 17.07
C LEU A 8 -3.46 0.96 17.21
N GLY A 9 -4.40 1.27 18.08
CA GLY A 9 -4.81 2.65 18.36
C GLY A 9 -4.08 3.28 19.56
N ALA A 10 -4.09 4.61 19.60
CA ALA A 10 -3.57 5.38 20.73
C ALA A 10 -4.18 4.88 22.06
N GLY A 11 -3.30 4.54 23.01
CA GLY A 11 -3.67 3.94 24.31
C GLY A 11 -3.50 2.42 24.40
N GLY A 12 -2.76 1.78 23.48
CA GLY A 12 -2.43 0.35 23.54
C GLY A 12 -3.61 -0.58 23.25
N ARG A 13 -4.71 -0.05 22.69
CA ARG A 13 -5.87 -0.87 22.33
C ARG A 13 -5.66 -1.47 20.96
N VAL A 14 -5.68 -2.79 20.92
CA VAL A 14 -5.76 -3.57 19.68
C VAL A 14 -7.21 -3.55 19.21
N LEU A 15 -7.46 -2.98 18.04
CA LEU A 15 -8.74 -3.07 17.36
C LEU A 15 -8.60 -4.07 16.21
N MET A 16 -9.49 -5.05 16.20
CA MET A 16 -9.66 -5.95 15.08
C MET A 16 -10.98 -5.62 14.39
N ARG A 17 -10.96 -5.49 13.07
CA ARG A 17 -12.16 -5.36 12.25
C ARG A 17 -12.14 -6.40 11.15
N ASP A 18 -13.27 -7.05 10.94
CA ASP A 18 -13.46 -7.90 9.78
C ASP A 18 -13.77 -7.01 8.57
N LEU A 19 -12.95 -7.07 7.52
CA LEU A 19 -13.21 -6.26 6.33
C LEU A 19 -14.57 -6.56 5.69
N ARG A 20 -15.11 -7.78 5.88
CA ARG A 20 -16.35 -8.22 5.25
C ARG A 20 -17.57 -7.49 5.80
N GLU A 21 -17.45 -6.92 7.00
CA GLU A 21 -18.48 -6.11 7.65
C GLU A 21 -18.49 -4.66 7.13
N LEU A 22 -17.47 -4.25 6.39
CA LEU A 22 -17.35 -2.90 5.85
C LEU A 22 -17.95 -2.82 4.43
N PRO A 23 -18.53 -1.66 4.05
CA PRO A 23 -19.09 -1.46 2.71
C PRO A 23 -18.08 -1.79 1.60
N GLY A 24 -18.42 -2.74 0.72
CA GLY A 24 -17.57 -3.19 -0.37
C GLY A 24 -16.42 -4.13 0.01
N GLY A 25 -16.12 -4.31 1.31
CA GLY A 25 -15.03 -5.17 1.76
C GLY A 25 -15.27 -6.66 1.49
N SER A 26 -16.54 -7.08 1.39
CA SER A 26 -16.90 -8.45 1.00
C SER A 26 -16.50 -8.81 -0.43
N ALA A 27 -16.13 -7.86 -1.30
CA ALA A 27 -15.64 -8.12 -2.66
C ALA A 27 -14.10 -8.13 -2.78
N VAL A 28 -13.39 -7.68 -1.75
CA VAL A 28 -11.93 -7.49 -1.77
C VAL A 28 -11.21 -8.83 -1.56
N ARG A 29 -10.27 -9.19 -2.45
CA ARG A 29 -9.54 -10.47 -2.43
C ARG A 29 -8.06 -10.29 -2.79
N GLY A 30 -7.21 -11.17 -2.25
CA GLY A 30 -5.77 -11.17 -2.57
C GLY A 30 -5.13 -9.81 -2.26
N TYR A 31 -4.25 -9.35 -3.15
CA TYR A 31 -3.50 -8.10 -2.97
C TYR A 31 -4.36 -6.82 -2.93
N GLN A 32 -5.61 -6.90 -3.39
CA GLN A 32 -6.56 -5.79 -3.31
C GLN A 32 -6.78 -5.31 -1.87
N VAL A 33 -6.58 -6.20 -0.89
CA VAL A 33 -6.75 -5.88 0.52
C VAL A 33 -5.82 -4.76 0.96
N LYS A 34 -4.59 -4.69 0.43
CA LYS A 34 -3.54 -3.79 0.93
C LYS A 34 -3.91 -2.31 0.79
N PRO A 35 -4.18 -1.76 -0.42
CA PRO A 35 -4.59 -0.36 -0.53
C PRO A 35 -5.97 -0.11 0.07
N TRP A 36 -6.85 -1.13 0.05
CA TRP A 36 -8.20 -0.99 0.58
C TRP A 36 -8.20 -0.75 2.09
N VAL A 37 -7.44 -1.53 2.88
CA VAL A 37 -7.41 -1.37 4.33
C VAL A 37 -6.68 -0.09 4.76
N VAL A 38 -5.66 0.35 4.03
CA VAL A 38 -4.98 1.62 4.31
C VAL A 38 -5.93 2.79 4.06
N LEU A 39 -6.68 2.77 2.95
CA LEU A 39 -7.63 3.82 2.60
C LEU A 39 -8.83 3.90 3.57
N HIS A 40 -9.34 2.76 4.02
CA HIS A 40 -10.50 2.67 4.93
C HIS A 40 -10.12 2.60 6.42
N SER A 41 -8.84 2.74 6.73
CA SER A 41 -8.35 2.84 8.10
C SER A 41 -8.91 4.10 8.78
N SER A 42 -9.17 4.00 10.09
CA SER A 42 -9.46 5.17 10.92
C SER A 42 -8.21 5.93 11.35
N PHE A 43 -7.01 5.39 11.08
CA PHE A 43 -5.77 6.06 11.39
C PHE A 43 -5.38 7.06 10.31
N GLU A 44 -4.69 8.10 10.76
CA GLU A 44 -4.15 9.12 9.88
C GLU A 44 -2.75 8.74 9.38
N GLU A 45 -1.90 8.20 10.26
CA GLU A 45 -0.59 7.66 9.94
C GLU A 45 -0.66 6.13 10.08
N VAL A 46 -0.33 5.42 9.01
CA VAL A 46 -0.54 3.97 8.90
C VAL A 46 0.78 3.29 8.58
N LEU A 47 1.24 2.43 9.49
CA LEU A 47 2.20 1.37 9.17
C LEU A 47 1.40 0.13 8.76
N PHE A 48 1.46 -0.23 7.49
CA PHE A 48 0.89 -1.48 6.98
C PHE A 48 1.98 -2.55 6.93
N LEU A 49 1.61 -3.78 7.32
CA LEU A 49 2.45 -4.97 7.30
C LEU A 49 1.64 -6.14 6.71
N ASP A 50 2.24 -6.93 5.81
CA ASP A 50 1.67 -8.22 5.42
C ASP A 50 1.67 -9.18 6.63
N SER A 51 0.88 -10.25 6.53
CA SER A 51 0.69 -11.22 7.64
C SER A 51 1.96 -12.00 8.01
N ASP A 52 2.97 -11.97 7.15
CA ASP A 52 4.28 -12.59 7.31
C ASP A 52 5.40 -11.57 7.61
N ASN A 53 5.06 -10.29 7.80
CA ASN A 53 5.99 -9.27 8.27
C ASN A 53 5.88 -9.09 9.80
N PHE A 54 6.99 -9.29 10.51
CA PHE A 54 7.08 -9.11 11.95
C PHE A 54 8.12 -8.06 12.32
N ALA A 55 7.74 -7.09 13.16
CA ALA A 55 8.67 -6.13 13.72
C ALA A 55 9.53 -6.81 14.79
N LEU A 56 10.86 -6.78 14.62
CA LEU A 56 11.81 -7.33 15.60
C LEU A 56 12.07 -6.38 16.78
N THR A 57 11.74 -5.10 16.61
CA THR A 57 11.86 -4.04 17.60
C THR A 57 10.63 -3.14 17.55
N ASP A 58 10.50 -2.22 18.49
CA ASP A 58 9.45 -1.19 18.46
C ASP A 58 9.50 -0.42 17.13
N PRO A 59 8.43 -0.44 16.31
CA PRO A 59 8.38 0.27 15.04
C PRO A 59 7.99 1.75 15.19
N SER A 60 7.65 2.22 16.40
CA SER A 60 7.22 3.61 16.65
C SER A 60 8.20 4.66 16.08
N PRO A 61 9.53 4.50 16.16
CA PRO A 61 10.48 5.47 15.58
C PRO A 61 10.35 5.66 14.06
N LEU A 62 9.67 4.76 13.34
CA LEU A 62 9.43 4.92 11.90
C LEU A 62 8.56 6.15 11.60
N PHE A 63 7.63 6.50 12.49
CA PHE A 63 6.76 7.67 12.35
C PHE A 63 7.50 9.00 12.57
N ASP A 64 8.65 8.96 13.26
CA ASP A 64 9.49 10.13 13.50
C ASP A 64 10.58 10.32 12.43
N LEU A 65 10.64 9.45 11.42
CA LEU A 65 11.65 9.54 10.35
C LEU A 65 11.53 10.88 9.62
N PRO A 66 12.65 11.60 9.36
CA PRO A 66 12.62 12.81 8.55
C PRO A 66 11.98 12.60 7.18
N ALA A 67 12.20 11.44 6.56
CA ALA A 67 11.57 11.07 5.30
C ALA A 67 10.04 11.03 5.41
N PHE A 68 9.50 10.45 6.48
CA PHE A 68 8.06 10.39 6.70
C PHE A 68 7.48 11.75 7.11
N ALA A 69 8.13 12.48 8.01
CA ALA A 69 7.70 13.84 8.37
C ALA A 69 7.61 14.75 7.12
N ASN A 70 8.62 14.71 6.26
CA ASN A 70 8.70 15.55 5.07
C ASN A 70 7.74 15.09 3.96
N ALA A 71 7.75 13.80 3.59
CA ALA A 71 7.00 13.31 2.44
C ALA A 71 5.59 12.80 2.80
N GLY A 72 5.39 12.31 4.02
CA GLY A 72 4.16 11.64 4.46
C GLY A 72 3.97 10.23 3.88
N ALA A 73 4.95 9.69 3.16
CA ALA A 73 4.94 8.32 2.66
C ALA A 73 6.37 7.79 2.58
N VAL A 74 6.59 6.58 3.08
CA VAL A 74 7.86 5.84 3.00
C VAL A 74 7.57 4.45 2.44
N PHE A 75 8.31 4.11 1.39
CA PHE A 75 8.31 2.82 0.73
C PHE A 75 9.72 2.24 0.81
N TRP A 76 9.81 0.92 0.96
CA TRP A 76 11.08 0.21 0.99
C TRP A 76 11.43 -0.29 -0.41
N PRO A 77 12.70 -0.24 -0.82
CA PRO A 77 13.12 -0.82 -2.09
C PRO A 77 13.00 -2.35 -2.01
N ASP A 78 12.52 -2.94 -3.09
CA ASP A 78 12.63 -4.37 -3.35
C ASP A 78 13.91 -4.66 -4.16
N THR A 79 14.23 -5.94 -4.33
CA THR A 79 15.39 -6.45 -5.05
C THR A 79 15.28 -6.28 -6.57
N GLY A 80 14.08 -6.00 -7.09
CA GLY A 80 13.79 -5.83 -8.51
C GLY A 80 13.95 -4.40 -9.03
N SER A 81 13.77 -4.24 -10.34
CA SER A 81 13.75 -2.95 -11.02
C SER A 81 12.51 -2.83 -11.87
N MET A 82 11.82 -1.70 -11.75
CA MET A 82 10.56 -1.48 -12.44
C MET A 82 10.79 -1.48 -13.96
N ALA A 83 9.96 -2.25 -14.65
CA ALA A 83 10.06 -2.45 -16.08
C ALA A 83 9.88 -1.13 -16.85
N THR A 84 10.90 -0.72 -17.62
CA THR A 84 10.88 0.51 -18.41
C THR A 84 9.98 0.41 -19.65
N ASP A 85 9.64 -0.81 -20.08
CA ASP A 85 8.71 -1.10 -21.17
C ASP A 85 7.26 -1.30 -20.69
N SER A 86 6.98 -1.10 -19.39
CA SER A 86 5.62 -1.20 -18.84
C SER A 86 4.66 -0.17 -19.47
N PHE A 87 3.50 -0.65 -19.92
CA PHE A 87 2.44 0.21 -20.47
C PHE A 87 1.91 1.24 -19.45
N MET A 88 2.12 0.98 -18.15
CA MET A 88 1.71 1.86 -17.07
C MET A 88 2.32 3.26 -17.21
N TRP A 89 3.55 3.38 -17.72
CA TRP A 89 4.20 4.66 -17.97
C TRP A 89 3.38 5.55 -18.90
N GLY A 90 2.88 4.98 -20.00
CA GLY A 90 1.97 5.66 -20.92
C GLY A 90 0.61 5.97 -20.28
N LEU A 91 0.08 5.03 -19.49
CA LEU A 91 -1.21 5.21 -18.79
C LEU A 91 -1.19 6.39 -17.80
N ILE A 92 -0.09 6.57 -17.07
CA ILE A 92 0.08 7.69 -16.14
C ILE A 92 0.69 8.95 -16.78
N GLY A 93 0.97 8.92 -18.09
CA GLY A 93 1.53 10.04 -18.84
C GLY A 93 2.94 10.45 -18.41
N LYS A 94 3.78 9.49 -17.99
CA LYS A 94 5.16 9.72 -17.56
C LYS A 94 6.15 9.00 -18.46
N PRO A 95 7.36 9.55 -18.67
CA PRO A 95 8.41 8.82 -19.34
C PRO A 95 8.85 7.62 -18.49
N PRO A 96 9.25 6.50 -19.12
CA PRO A 96 9.89 5.39 -18.42
C PRO A 96 11.09 5.83 -17.59
N MET A 97 11.24 5.26 -16.40
CA MET A 97 12.39 5.52 -15.52
C MET A 97 12.93 4.20 -14.96
N ALA A 98 14.26 4.06 -14.92
CA ALA A 98 14.91 2.98 -14.21
C ALA A 98 14.91 3.28 -12.72
N VAL A 99 14.03 2.60 -11.98
CA VAL A 99 13.84 2.77 -10.54
C VAL A 99 13.68 1.40 -9.91
N MET A 100 14.13 1.26 -8.67
CA MET A 100 13.91 0.03 -7.91
C MET A 100 12.41 -0.19 -7.70
N GLU A 101 11.99 -1.44 -7.70
CA GLU A 101 10.66 -1.83 -7.26
C GLU A 101 10.47 -1.47 -5.78
N VAL A 102 9.22 -1.49 -5.32
CA VAL A 102 8.89 -1.26 -3.91
C VAL A 102 8.34 -2.52 -3.26
N GLU A 103 8.74 -2.77 -2.02
CA GLU A 103 8.14 -3.82 -1.22
C GLU A 103 6.76 -3.37 -0.74
N SER A 104 5.73 -4.07 -1.20
CA SER A 104 4.31 -3.81 -0.87
C SER A 104 3.88 -4.43 0.45
N GLY A 105 4.67 -5.34 1.01
CA GLY A 105 4.42 -5.98 2.31
C GLY A 105 4.68 -5.08 3.50
N GLN A 106 5.37 -3.95 3.30
CA GLN A 106 5.54 -2.94 4.34
C GLN A 106 5.55 -1.52 3.76
N LEU A 107 4.69 -0.66 4.29
CA LEU A 107 4.62 0.74 3.88
C LEU A 107 4.18 1.61 5.05
N LEU A 108 4.66 2.85 5.05
CA LEU A 108 4.30 3.86 6.04
C LEU A 108 3.68 5.05 5.31
N VAL A 109 2.40 5.32 5.53
CA VAL A 109 1.65 6.32 4.76
C VAL A 109 0.79 7.19 5.68
N HIS A 110 0.85 8.49 5.48
CA HIS A 110 -0.09 9.46 6.01
C HIS A 110 -1.30 9.56 5.05
N ARG A 111 -2.41 8.97 5.47
CA ARG A 111 -3.60 8.71 4.66
C ARG A 111 -4.21 10.00 4.08
N GLY A 112 -4.41 11.03 4.88
CA GLY A 112 -4.99 12.30 4.43
C GLY A 112 -4.07 13.10 3.52
N ARG A 113 -2.75 13.06 3.71
CA ARG A 113 -1.79 13.71 2.79
C ARG A 113 -1.73 13.00 1.43
N HIS A 114 -2.01 11.70 1.40
CA HIS A 114 -1.86 10.85 0.20
C HIS A 114 -3.16 10.22 -0.29
N TRP A 115 -4.32 10.78 0.06
CA TRP A 115 -5.62 10.14 -0.26
C TRP A 115 -5.84 9.92 -1.76
N ARG A 116 -5.33 10.82 -2.63
CA ARG A 116 -5.45 10.71 -4.10
C ARG A 116 -4.64 9.54 -4.62
N ALA A 117 -3.41 9.41 -4.14
CA ALA A 117 -2.51 8.32 -4.49
C ALA A 117 -3.05 6.98 -3.97
N LEU A 118 -3.56 6.95 -2.73
CA LEU A 118 -4.25 5.77 -2.19
C LEU A 118 -5.50 5.38 -2.97
N ALA A 119 -6.31 6.36 -3.39
CA ALA A 119 -7.49 6.11 -4.21
C ALA A 119 -7.09 5.52 -5.58
N LEU A 120 -6.01 6.00 -6.18
CA LEU A 120 -5.47 5.48 -7.43
C LEU A 120 -4.89 4.06 -7.25
N ALA A 121 -4.14 3.82 -6.18
CA ALA A 121 -3.63 2.49 -5.84
C ALA A 121 -4.77 1.49 -5.63
N ASN A 122 -5.81 1.89 -4.91
CA ASN A 122 -7.02 1.09 -4.74
C ASN A 122 -7.75 0.85 -6.07
N HIS A 123 -7.85 1.87 -6.94
CA HIS A 123 -8.43 1.74 -8.26
C HIS A 123 -7.68 0.72 -9.13
N PHE A 124 -6.36 0.84 -9.22
CA PHE A 124 -5.55 -0.10 -10.00
C PHE A 124 -5.66 -1.51 -9.42
N ASN A 125 -5.46 -1.67 -8.12
CA ASN A 125 -5.52 -2.99 -7.49
C ASN A 125 -6.90 -3.65 -7.61
N SER A 126 -8.01 -2.90 -7.48
CA SER A 126 -9.36 -3.45 -7.65
C SER A 126 -9.58 -4.11 -9.02
N ARG A 127 -8.90 -3.63 -10.07
CA ARG A 127 -8.90 -4.20 -11.42
C ARG A 127 -7.69 -5.09 -11.70
N GLY A 128 -6.77 -5.20 -10.73
CA GLY A 128 -5.49 -5.89 -10.81
C GLY A 128 -5.59 -7.26 -11.47
N PRO A 129 -6.41 -8.20 -10.94
CA PRO A 129 -6.47 -9.57 -11.47
C PRO A 129 -6.82 -9.68 -12.95
N GLY A 130 -7.64 -8.74 -13.48
CA GLY A 130 -8.12 -8.78 -14.86
C GLY A 130 -7.39 -7.82 -15.81
N ALA A 131 -6.59 -6.89 -15.31
CA ALA A 131 -6.03 -5.81 -16.12
C ALA A 131 -4.54 -5.52 -15.88
N TYR A 132 -4.05 -5.59 -14.63
CA TYR A 132 -2.71 -5.08 -14.30
C TYR A 132 -1.75 -6.16 -13.81
N TYR A 133 -2.20 -7.07 -12.94
CA TYR A 133 -1.33 -8.09 -12.33
C TYR A 133 -0.73 -9.04 -13.37
N ILE A 134 -1.45 -9.30 -14.46
CA ILE A 134 -0.98 -10.13 -15.59
C ILE A 134 0.25 -9.53 -16.29
N HIS A 135 0.44 -8.21 -16.20
CA HIS A 135 1.54 -7.50 -16.85
C HIS A 135 2.65 -7.13 -15.87
N LEU A 136 2.34 -7.04 -14.57
CA LEU A 136 3.25 -6.53 -13.53
C LEU A 136 3.68 -7.61 -12.52
N GLY A 137 3.16 -8.84 -12.62
CA GLY A 137 3.48 -9.91 -11.68
C GLY A 137 2.91 -9.74 -10.27
N GLY A 138 2.05 -8.74 -10.03
CA GLY A 138 1.42 -8.49 -8.72
C GLY A 138 1.01 -7.05 -8.52
N ASP A 139 0.90 -6.63 -7.25
CA ASP A 139 0.49 -5.28 -6.85
C ASP A 139 1.64 -4.29 -6.64
N LYS A 140 2.86 -4.78 -6.46
CA LYS A 140 4.04 -4.00 -6.03
C LYS A 140 4.20 -2.69 -6.81
N ASP A 141 4.29 -2.78 -8.13
CA ASP A 141 4.49 -1.61 -8.99
C ASP A 141 3.31 -0.64 -8.99
N LEU A 142 2.10 -1.12 -8.72
CA LEU A 142 0.90 -0.26 -8.68
C LEU A 142 0.97 0.76 -7.56
N TRP A 143 1.66 0.46 -6.46
CA TRP A 143 1.94 1.43 -5.41
C TRP A 143 2.82 2.55 -5.93
N GLN A 144 3.92 2.21 -6.60
CA GLN A 144 4.84 3.20 -7.10
C GLN A 144 4.21 4.07 -8.21
N PHE A 145 3.46 3.46 -9.14
CA PHE A 145 2.74 4.21 -10.18
C PHE A 145 1.70 5.17 -9.61
N SER A 146 1.11 4.86 -8.45
CA SER A 146 0.08 5.69 -7.84
C SER A 146 0.61 6.96 -7.16
N TRP A 147 1.92 7.03 -6.89
CA TRP A 147 2.61 8.14 -6.24
C TRP A 147 3.39 9.05 -7.21
N ARG A 148 3.20 8.91 -8.53
CA ARG A 148 3.98 9.61 -9.58
C ARG A 148 3.19 10.67 -10.34
#